data_AF-A0A318SK38-F1
#
_entry.id   AF-A0A318SK38-F1
#
_cell.length_a   1.000
_cell.length_b   1.000
_cell.length_c   1.000
_cell.angle_alpha   90.00
_cell.angle_beta   90.00
_cell.angle_gamma   90.00
#
_symmetry.space_group_name_H-M   'P 1'
#
loop_
_entity.id
_entity.type
_entity.pdbx_description
1 polymer ?
#
loop_
_entity_poly.entity_id
_entity_poly.type
_entity_poly.pdbx_seq_one_letter_code
_entity_poly.pdbx_strand_id
1 'polypeptide(L)'
;MNSIKLQVFFKPRRQMGNTLFGACGGIPRHQSPSGSEHGASTSSTPRRYFDMPSASGQLAGLQARSGSGSRCGSSRGGLPGPVKNSALSAVERSLIGAARWPDDAPGVNISNKSHTPENKRYCESFYKASRSAACDIASGRISTFDGLWQKATQWRLSRISSSDPAKTDFMSVRQPGRLFVTSLRPPYHSVIERVQRHPDAATEIFSGEHLGGVETKVYRQYGTVSGTEIPMTVVSAAADLSDLHNRLWSLPSCRNRRDPIAASMARSHPNMITHTDGAYLQVIKEHLEALYTQAINPPLNQHEALELISRVHWWAACAAPDQRGSAAKAEFAARSIASAHGIELPPFKHGVVPDIEAMLCSEEEFVSQYPNLFERSPL
;
A
#
# COMPACT_ATOMS: atom_id res chain seq x y z
N MET A 1 -18.66 23.40 -13.23
CA MET A 1 -17.58 23.03 -12.29
C MET A 1 -18.12 21.96 -11.36
N ASN A 2 -17.94 20.68 -11.73
CA ASN A 2 -18.56 19.56 -11.00
C ASN A 2 -17.53 18.93 -10.05
N SER A 3 -17.82 19.02 -8.76
CA SER A 3 -17.07 18.39 -7.69
C SER A 3 -17.24 16.88 -7.75
N ILE A 4 -16.19 16.16 -8.16
CA ILE A 4 -16.16 14.71 -8.29
C ILE A 4 -15.84 14.11 -6.91
N LYS A 5 -16.80 13.39 -6.33
CA LYS A 5 -16.63 12.62 -5.09
C LYS A 5 -15.69 11.44 -5.35
N LEU A 6 -14.43 11.59 -4.93
CA LEU A 6 -13.44 10.52 -4.82
C LEU A 6 -13.86 9.52 -3.73
N GLN A 7 -14.34 8.34 -4.12
CA GLN A 7 -14.44 7.15 -3.27
C GLN A 7 -13.47 6.08 -3.79
N VAL A 8 -12.17 6.33 -3.64
CA VAL A 8 -11.16 5.27 -3.66
C VAL A 8 -10.22 5.58 -2.51
N PHE A 9 -10.55 5.07 -1.33
CA PHE A 9 -9.66 4.59 -0.26
C PHE A 9 -10.55 4.23 0.94
N PHE A 10 -10.26 3.07 1.54
CA PHE A 10 -10.95 2.52 2.69
C PHE A 10 -11.19 3.59 3.78
N LYS A 11 -12.46 4.00 3.92
CA LYS A 11 -13.07 4.39 5.20
C LYS A 11 -13.85 3.18 5.69
N PRO A 12 -13.80 2.81 6.97
CA PRO A 12 -14.84 1.99 7.56
C PRO A 12 -16.10 2.87 7.70
N ARG A 13 -16.90 3.03 6.64
CA ARG A 13 -18.18 3.74 6.74
C ARG A 13 -19.33 2.77 6.91
N ARG A 14 -20.09 3.05 7.99
CA ARG A 14 -21.40 2.54 8.40
C ARG A 14 -22.10 1.66 7.34
N GLN A 15 -22.26 0.38 7.67
CA GLN A 15 -23.19 -0.51 7.00
C GLN A 15 -24.61 0.05 7.18
N MET A 16 -25.31 0.31 6.08
CA MET A 16 -26.75 0.06 6.04
C MET A 16 -26.94 -1.45 5.97
N GLY A 17 -27.90 -1.96 6.75
CA GLY A 17 -28.24 -3.37 6.81
C GLY A 17 -28.85 -3.86 5.49
N ASN A 18 -28.65 -5.14 5.25
CA ASN A 18 -29.64 -6.10 4.74
C ASN A 18 -28.99 -7.49 4.79
N THR A 19 -29.39 -8.32 5.76
CA THR A 19 -30.43 -9.38 5.65
C THR A 19 -30.04 -10.52 4.70
N LEU A 20 -29.43 -11.55 5.30
CA LEU A 20 -29.69 -12.95 4.99
C LEU A 20 -29.88 -13.64 6.35
N PHE A 21 -31.09 -13.53 6.89
CA PHE A 21 -31.56 -14.28 8.05
C PHE A 21 -32.81 -15.05 7.59
N GLY A 22 -32.66 -16.37 7.48
CA GLY A 22 -33.78 -17.29 7.30
C GLY A 22 -34.13 -17.94 8.62
N ALA A 23 -35.41 -17.82 8.98
CA ALA A 23 -36.24 -18.70 9.80
C ALA A 23 -35.79 -19.07 11.24
N CYS A 24 -36.54 -18.60 12.25
CA CYS A 24 -37.53 -19.41 12.99
C CYS A 24 -38.06 -18.71 14.27
N GLY A 25 -39.39 -18.63 14.39
CA GLY A 25 -40.15 -18.97 15.62
C GLY A 25 -40.35 -17.94 16.75
N GLY A 26 -41.57 -17.39 16.84
CA GLY A 26 -42.42 -17.48 18.06
C GLY A 26 -42.19 -16.56 19.29
N ILE A 27 -42.81 -15.37 19.29
CA ILE A 27 -43.83 -14.78 20.24
C ILE A 27 -43.85 -15.26 21.74
N PRO A 28 -44.21 -14.42 22.75
CA PRO A 28 -44.15 -12.96 22.95
C PRO A 28 -43.50 -12.54 24.30
N ARG A 29 -43.18 -11.24 24.48
CA ARG A 29 -43.12 -10.62 25.82
C ARG A 29 -43.97 -9.36 25.89
N HIS A 30 -44.68 -9.29 27.01
CA HIS A 30 -45.63 -8.26 27.45
C HIS A 30 -45.04 -6.85 27.47
N GLN A 31 -45.95 -5.90 27.24
CA GLN A 31 -45.80 -4.45 27.34
C GLN A 31 -45.64 -3.95 28.79
N SER A 32 -44.68 -3.01 28.95
CA SER A 32 -44.78 -1.72 29.68
C SER A 32 -44.91 -1.70 31.22
N PRO A 33 -44.68 -0.55 31.90
CA PRO A 33 -44.14 0.75 31.45
C PRO A 33 -43.04 1.39 32.34
N SER A 34 -42.48 2.45 31.77
CA SER A 34 -41.88 3.68 32.33
C SER A 34 -41.85 3.93 33.84
N GLY A 35 -40.69 4.41 34.29
CA GLY A 35 -40.52 5.25 35.49
C GLY A 35 -39.30 6.16 35.29
N SER A 36 -39.57 7.44 35.06
CA SER A 36 -38.64 8.56 35.03
C SER A 36 -38.13 8.90 36.42
N GLU A 37 -36.86 9.31 36.57
CA GLU A 37 -36.52 10.35 37.56
C GLU A 37 -35.20 11.06 37.23
N HIS A 38 -35.24 12.37 37.45
CA HIS A 38 -34.21 13.36 37.21
C HIS A 38 -33.14 13.34 38.31
N GLY A 39 -31.90 13.64 37.94
CA GLY A 39 -30.83 13.96 38.89
C GLY A 39 -29.70 14.69 38.18
N ALA A 40 -29.82 16.02 38.05
CA ALA A 40 -28.72 16.88 37.67
C ALA A 40 -27.79 17.07 38.87
N SER A 41 -26.48 16.93 38.66
CA SER A 41 -25.48 17.52 39.56
C SER A 41 -24.29 18.01 38.74
N THR A 42 -23.98 19.28 38.98
CA THR A 42 -22.93 20.10 38.41
C THR A 42 -21.62 19.86 39.15
N SER A 43 -20.50 19.74 38.43
CA SER A 43 -19.20 20.23 38.93
C SER A 43 -18.24 20.50 37.78
N SER A 44 -17.42 21.51 38.00
CA SER A 44 -16.75 22.35 37.01
C SER A 44 -15.23 22.26 37.13
N THR A 45 -14.54 21.97 36.01
CA THR A 45 -13.17 22.41 35.59
C THR A 45 -11.94 22.01 36.46
N PRO A 46 -10.69 21.97 35.93
CA PRO A 46 -10.13 22.85 34.89
C PRO A 46 -9.32 22.20 33.73
N ARG A 47 -9.29 22.99 32.65
CA ARG A 47 -8.28 22.96 31.57
C ARG A 47 -6.86 23.02 32.15
N ARG A 48 -5.95 22.22 31.61
CA ARG A 48 -4.55 22.61 31.46
C ARG A 48 -4.18 22.57 29.98
N TYR A 49 -3.94 23.77 29.47
CA TYR A 49 -3.17 24.04 28.26
C TYR A 49 -1.77 23.45 28.44
N PHE A 50 -1.30 22.72 27.44
CA PHE A 50 0.13 22.64 27.15
C PHE A 50 0.31 23.16 25.74
N ASP A 51 0.86 24.38 25.67
CA ASP A 51 1.41 24.99 24.48
C ASP A 51 2.52 24.10 23.92
N MET A 52 2.42 23.75 22.64
CA MET A 52 3.54 23.29 21.85
C MET A 52 3.80 24.33 20.76
N PRO A 53 5.07 24.77 20.57
CA PRO A 53 5.39 25.91 19.73
C PRO A 53 5.19 25.60 18.24
N SER A 54 4.56 26.56 17.58
CA SER A 54 4.44 26.69 16.13
C SER A 54 5.79 26.68 15.45
N ALA A 55 6.12 25.60 14.74
CA ALA A 55 7.11 25.61 13.67
C ALA A 55 6.42 25.92 12.34
N SER A 56 5.89 27.14 12.23
CA SER A 56 5.49 27.74 10.97
C SER A 56 6.73 28.30 10.28
N GLY A 57 7.30 27.52 9.36
CA GLY A 57 8.46 27.89 8.54
C GLY A 57 8.25 27.53 7.07
N GLN A 58 7.76 28.50 6.30
CA GLN A 58 7.96 28.70 4.86
C GLN A 58 7.58 27.56 3.88
N LEU A 59 6.29 27.50 3.55
CA LEU A 59 5.83 27.09 2.22
C LEU A 59 5.33 28.35 1.50
N ALA A 60 6.25 29.06 0.85
CA ALA A 60 5.92 30.16 -0.04
C ALA A 60 6.44 29.85 -1.45
N GLY A 61 5.50 29.71 -2.38
CA GLY A 61 5.73 30.09 -3.78
C GLY A 61 6.25 29.03 -4.74
N LEU A 62 5.41 28.04 -5.09
CA LEU A 62 5.43 27.49 -6.45
C LEU A 62 4.01 27.49 -7.00
N GLN A 63 3.64 28.65 -7.57
CA GLN A 63 2.45 28.78 -8.40
C GLN A 63 2.56 27.82 -9.59
N ALA A 64 1.54 26.99 -9.75
CA ALA A 64 1.34 26.13 -10.89
C ALA A 64 1.17 26.99 -12.16
N ARG A 65 2.20 27.05 -13.00
CA ARG A 65 2.07 27.47 -14.39
C ARG A 65 1.49 26.31 -15.20
N SER A 66 0.21 26.44 -15.50
CA SER A 66 -0.50 25.71 -16.55
C SER A 66 0.05 26.11 -17.94
N GLY A 67 0.52 25.12 -18.70
CA GLY A 67 0.66 25.18 -20.16
C GLY A 67 2.07 25.50 -20.70
N SER A 68 2.85 24.47 -21.02
CA SER A 68 3.50 24.31 -22.34
C SER A 68 4.04 22.88 -22.44
N GLY A 69 3.98 22.28 -23.63
CA GLY A 69 4.50 20.94 -23.88
C GLY A 69 6.01 20.90 -23.62
N SER A 70 6.42 20.39 -22.46
CA SER A 70 7.82 20.19 -22.12
C SER A 70 8.35 19.05 -22.99
N ARG A 71 8.96 19.40 -24.12
CA ARG A 71 9.81 18.48 -24.87
C ARG A 71 10.93 18.05 -23.93
N CYS A 72 10.98 16.74 -23.65
CA CYS A 72 12.08 16.09 -22.95
C CYS A 72 13.38 16.43 -23.71
N GLY A 73 14.15 17.38 -23.21
CA GLY A 73 15.44 17.74 -23.80
C GLY A 73 16.46 16.73 -23.32
N SER A 74 16.86 15.79 -24.19
CA SER A 74 18.02 14.94 -23.92
C SER A 74 19.25 15.84 -23.88
N SER A 75 19.85 15.99 -22.70
CA SER A 75 21.19 16.57 -22.58
C SER A 75 22.19 15.57 -23.20
N ARG A 76 23.22 16.07 -23.89
CA ARG A 76 24.31 15.21 -24.36
C ARG A 76 24.91 14.48 -23.15
N GLY A 77 24.77 13.15 -23.12
CA GLY A 77 25.24 12.29 -22.03
C GLY A 77 24.20 11.93 -20.96
N GLY A 78 22.95 12.40 -21.08
CA GLY A 78 21.85 12.01 -20.19
C GLY A 78 21.08 10.77 -20.67
N LEU A 79 20.19 10.27 -19.82
CA LEU A 79 19.26 9.18 -20.17
C LEU A 79 18.35 9.58 -21.35
N PRO A 80 17.88 8.62 -22.16
CA PRO A 80 17.07 8.90 -23.36
C PRO A 80 15.72 9.56 -23.04
N GLY A 81 15.19 9.31 -21.84
CA GLY A 81 13.85 9.72 -21.44
C GLY A 81 12.74 8.82 -22.04
N PRO A 82 11.47 9.15 -21.77
CA PRO A 82 10.34 8.36 -22.22
C PRO A 82 10.26 8.26 -23.75
N VAL A 83 10.01 7.06 -24.28
CA VAL A 83 9.79 6.85 -25.72
C VAL A 83 8.68 7.74 -26.25
N LYS A 84 8.88 8.43 -27.38
CA LYS A 84 7.91 9.41 -27.89
C LYS A 84 6.55 8.80 -28.20
N ASN A 85 6.56 7.60 -28.79
CA ASN A 85 5.37 6.84 -29.15
C ASN A 85 5.32 5.61 -28.27
N SER A 86 4.37 5.56 -27.35
CA SER A 86 4.19 4.42 -26.46
C SER A 86 3.66 3.22 -27.24
N ALA A 87 4.28 2.06 -27.04
CA ALA A 87 3.80 0.76 -27.50
C ALA A 87 2.68 0.19 -26.60
N LEU A 88 2.37 0.84 -25.48
CA LEU A 88 1.25 0.46 -24.63
C LEU A 88 -0.09 0.93 -25.21
N SER A 89 -0.98 -0.01 -25.45
CA SER A 89 -2.37 0.25 -25.83
C SER A 89 -3.09 1.10 -24.79
N ALA A 90 -4.21 1.74 -25.17
CA ALA A 90 -5.03 2.48 -24.21
C ALA A 90 -5.56 1.59 -23.07
N VAL A 91 -5.81 0.30 -23.36
CA VAL A 91 -6.24 -0.67 -22.36
C VAL A 91 -5.12 -0.94 -21.37
N GLU A 92 -3.90 -1.21 -21.83
CA GLU A 92 -2.74 -1.43 -20.95
C GLU A 92 -2.45 -0.20 -20.09
N ARG A 93 -2.46 1.01 -20.67
CA ARG A 93 -2.26 2.25 -19.92
C ARG A 93 -3.28 2.44 -18.80
N SER A 94 -4.51 1.97 -18.99
CA SER A 94 -5.57 1.99 -17.98
C SER A 94 -5.42 0.96 -16.85
N LEU A 95 -4.35 0.15 -16.86
CA LEU A 95 -4.03 -0.85 -15.84
C LEU A 95 -2.73 -0.56 -15.07
N ILE A 96 -1.98 0.47 -15.47
CA ILE A 96 -0.72 0.87 -14.82
C ILE A 96 -0.99 1.41 -13.41
N GLY A 97 -0.39 0.80 -12.38
CA GLY A 97 -0.66 1.16 -10.98
C GLY A 97 -1.94 0.55 -10.38
N ALA A 98 -2.59 -0.40 -11.08
CA ALA A 98 -3.77 -1.10 -10.57
C ALA A 98 -3.37 -2.22 -9.62
N ALA A 99 -4.07 -2.33 -8.47
CA ALA A 99 -4.01 -3.53 -7.63
C ALA A 99 -4.87 -4.64 -8.27
N ARG A 100 -4.24 -5.54 -9.01
CA ARG A 100 -4.89 -6.61 -9.77
C ARG A 100 -4.93 -7.92 -8.99
N TRP A 101 -5.60 -7.89 -7.83
CA TRP A 101 -5.83 -9.08 -7.01
C TRP A 101 -6.33 -10.26 -7.84
N PRO A 102 -6.00 -11.51 -7.46
CA PRO A 102 -6.66 -12.67 -8.06
C PRO A 102 -8.17 -12.58 -7.80
N ASP A 103 -8.95 -13.22 -8.67
CA ASP A 103 -10.39 -13.34 -8.46
C ASP A 103 -10.67 -14.07 -7.13
N ASP A 104 -11.66 -13.60 -6.37
CA ASP A 104 -12.01 -14.15 -5.05
C ASP A 104 -12.54 -15.59 -5.16
N ALA A 105 -13.19 -15.88 -6.29
CA ALA A 105 -13.62 -17.19 -6.74
C ALA A 105 -13.88 -17.12 -8.26
N PRO A 106 -14.02 -18.25 -8.99
CA PRO A 106 -14.39 -18.22 -10.40
C PRO A 106 -15.65 -17.37 -10.64
N GLY A 107 -15.51 -16.28 -11.40
CA GLY A 107 -16.60 -15.33 -11.69
C GLY A 107 -16.92 -14.32 -10.58
N VAL A 108 -16.21 -14.33 -9.45
CA VAL A 108 -16.36 -13.38 -8.35
C VAL A 108 -15.13 -12.49 -8.27
N ASN A 109 -15.30 -11.22 -8.62
CA ASN A 109 -14.21 -10.25 -8.66
C ASN A 109 -14.56 -8.99 -7.85
N ILE A 110 -14.62 -9.16 -6.53
CA ILE A 110 -14.86 -8.09 -5.57
C ILE A 110 -13.54 -7.39 -5.22
N SER A 111 -12.46 -8.16 -5.11
CA SER A 111 -11.14 -7.68 -4.72
C SER A 111 -10.42 -6.94 -5.86
N ASN A 112 -10.59 -7.36 -7.12
CA ASN A 112 -9.92 -6.74 -8.27
C ASN A 112 -10.83 -5.74 -9.03
N LYS A 113 -10.65 -4.48 -8.64
CA LYS A 113 -11.44 -3.36 -9.17
C LYS A 113 -10.79 -2.69 -10.38
N SER A 114 -9.79 -3.30 -11.01
CA SER A 114 -9.03 -2.70 -12.12
C SER A 114 -9.90 -2.33 -13.33
N HIS A 115 -11.04 -3.02 -13.50
CA HIS A 115 -11.98 -2.77 -14.59
C HIS A 115 -12.85 -1.52 -14.42
N THR A 116 -12.98 -0.97 -13.19
CA THR A 116 -13.90 0.14 -12.89
C THR A 116 -13.47 1.45 -13.59
N PRO A 117 -14.42 2.31 -14.01
CA PRO A 117 -14.09 3.58 -14.68
C PRO A 117 -13.18 4.50 -13.85
N GLU A 118 -13.38 4.56 -12.54
CA GLU A 118 -12.58 5.35 -11.61
C GLU A 118 -11.13 4.86 -11.58
N ASN A 119 -10.93 3.54 -11.47
CA ASN A 119 -9.59 2.97 -11.44
C ASN A 119 -8.89 3.10 -12.80
N LYS A 120 -9.60 2.95 -13.92
CA LYS A 120 -9.02 3.21 -15.26
C LYS A 120 -8.52 4.64 -15.39
N ARG A 121 -9.27 5.64 -14.89
CA ARG A 121 -8.85 7.05 -14.87
C ARG A 121 -7.65 7.28 -13.94
N TYR A 122 -7.64 6.62 -12.78
CA TYR A 122 -6.52 6.66 -11.86
C TYR A 122 -5.23 6.11 -12.50
N CYS A 123 -5.31 4.95 -13.15
CA CYS A 123 -4.19 4.29 -13.80
C CYS A 123 -3.66 5.07 -15.01
N GLU A 124 -4.55 5.61 -15.85
CA GLU A 124 -4.14 6.48 -16.96
C GLU A 124 -3.41 7.74 -16.43
N SER A 125 -3.85 8.29 -15.29
CA SER A 125 -3.18 9.40 -14.64
C SER A 125 -1.84 8.99 -14.02
N PHE A 126 -1.73 7.78 -13.47
CA PHE A 126 -0.49 7.20 -12.97
C PHE A 126 0.53 7.10 -14.10
N TYR A 127 0.14 6.46 -15.21
CA TYR A 127 0.97 6.28 -16.39
C TYR A 127 1.55 7.62 -16.88
N LYS A 128 0.70 8.63 -17.08
CA LYS A 128 1.15 9.97 -17.52
C LYS A 128 2.10 10.63 -16.54
N ALA A 129 1.80 10.55 -15.24
CA ALA A 129 2.61 11.19 -14.21
C ALA A 129 3.98 10.50 -14.04
N SER A 130 4.04 9.17 -14.09
CA SER A 130 5.29 8.41 -14.03
C SER A 130 6.22 8.76 -15.20
N ARG A 131 5.68 8.93 -16.40
CA ARG A 131 6.43 9.40 -17.58
C ARG A 131 6.87 10.85 -17.50
N SER A 132 6.05 11.72 -16.89
CA SER A 132 6.47 13.09 -16.61
C SER A 132 7.65 13.13 -15.64
N ALA A 133 7.63 12.31 -14.58
CA ALA A 133 8.74 12.19 -13.65
C ALA A 133 9.99 11.58 -14.33
N ALA A 134 9.81 10.62 -15.23
CA ALA A 134 10.90 10.09 -16.06
C ALA A 134 11.59 11.17 -16.91
N CYS A 135 10.84 12.13 -17.45
CA CYS A 135 11.44 13.31 -18.11
C CYS A 135 12.26 14.17 -17.14
N ASP A 136 11.79 14.32 -15.90
CA ASP A 136 12.53 15.06 -14.88
C ASP A 136 13.81 14.31 -14.46
N ILE A 137 13.78 12.98 -14.37
CA ILE A 137 14.97 12.14 -14.12
C ILE A 137 15.96 12.28 -15.28
N ALA A 138 15.51 12.07 -16.53
CA ALA A 138 16.39 12.08 -17.69
C ALA A 138 17.05 13.45 -17.95
N SER A 139 16.41 14.54 -17.53
CA SER A 139 16.97 15.90 -17.61
C SER A 139 17.79 16.31 -16.38
N GLY A 140 17.94 15.42 -15.38
CA GLY A 140 18.65 15.69 -14.13
C GLY A 140 17.90 16.61 -13.15
N ARG A 141 16.62 16.92 -13.40
CA ARG A 141 15.77 17.70 -12.48
C ARG A 141 15.37 16.92 -11.23
N ILE A 142 15.25 15.60 -11.34
CA ILE A 142 15.17 14.69 -10.20
C ILE A 142 16.47 13.91 -10.20
N SER A 143 17.29 14.14 -9.17
CA SER A 143 18.62 13.54 -9.02
C SER A 143 18.79 12.72 -7.73
N THR A 144 17.72 12.58 -6.95
CA THR A 144 17.68 11.76 -5.72
C THR A 144 16.42 10.90 -5.70
N PHE A 145 16.48 9.78 -4.99
CA PHE A 145 15.33 8.92 -4.76
C PHE A 145 14.25 9.66 -3.96
N ASP A 146 14.62 10.44 -2.94
CA ASP A 146 13.68 11.25 -2.17
C ASP A 146 12.95 12.26 -3.05
N GLY A 147 13.64 12.91 -3.99
CA GLY A 147 13.00 13.79 -4.98
C GLY A 147 11.95 13.07 -5.83
N LEU A 148 12.25 11.82 -6.24
CA LEU A 148 11.29 10.97 -6.95
C LEU A 148 10.12 10.53 -6.05
N TRP A 149 10.40 10.15 -4.81
CA TRP A 149 9.39 9.74 -3.84
C TRP A 149 8.43 10.89 -3.46
N GLN A 150 8.96 12.11 -3.34
CA GLN A 150 8.17 13.32 -3.16
C GLN A 150 7.27 13.58 -4.38
N LYS A 151 7.78 13.42 -5.60
CA LYS A 151 6.97 13.53 -6.82
C LYS A 151 5.83 12.50 -6.85
N ALA A 152 6.13 11.25 -6.50
CA ALA A 152 5.12 10.19 -6.37
C ALA A 152 4.08 10.53 -5.29
N THR A 153 4.52 11.09 -4.16
CA THR A 153 3.67 11.54 -3.06
C THR A 153 2.74 12.68 -3.47
N GLN A 154 3.24 13.71 -4.15
CA GLN A 154 2.44 14.81 -4.67
C GLN A 154 1.37 14.32 -5.64
N TRP A 155 1.77 13.44 -6.57
CA TRP A 155 0.82 12.82 -7.49
C TRP A 155 -0.26 12.04 -6.71
N ARG A 156 0.15 11.23 -5.72
CA ARG A 156 -0.77 10.44 -4.90
C ARG A 156 -1.78 11.31 -4.15
N LEU A 157 -1.32 12.38 -3.50
CA LEU A 157 -2.17 13.34 -2.78
C LEU A 157 -3.16 14.05 -3.70
N SER A 158 -2.81 14.28 -4.97
CA SER A 158 -3.72 14.86 -5.96
C SER A 158 -4.91 13.96 -6.31
N ARG A 159 -4.79 12.66 -6.02
CA ARG A 159 -5.85 11.66 -6.24
C ARG A 159 -6.74 11.47 -5.00
N ILE A 160 -6.48 12.20 -3.92
CA ILE A 160 -7.24 12.07 -2.67
C ILE A 160 -8.02 13.36 -2.44
N SER A 161 -9.32 13.22 -2.14
CA SER A 161 -10.19 14.36 -1.83
C SER A 161 -9.58 15.19 -0.70
N SER A 162 -9.64 16.52 -0.82
CA SER A 162 -9.21 17.43 0.26
C SER A 162 -9.97 17.20 1.57
N SER A 163 -11.18 16.64 1.50
CA SER A 163 -12.01 16.31 2.66
C SER A 163 -11.75 14.93 3.26
N ASP A 164 -10.81 14.15 2.72
CA ASP A 164 -10.46 12.84 3.27
C ASP A 164 -9.61 13.01 4.55
N PRO A 165 -10.10 12.59 5.73
CA PRO A 165 -9.34 12.71 6.98
C PRO A 165 -8.03 11.89 6.97
N ALA A 166 -7.91 10.88 6.11
CA ALA A 166 -6.69 10.08 5.99
C ALA A 166 -5.67 10.68 5.01
N LYS A 167 -5.92 11.88 4.47
CA LYS A 167 -5.03 12.51 3.47
C LYS A 167 -3.63 12.78 4.03
N THR A 168 -3.52 13.16 5.30
CA THR A 168 -2.25 13.40 5.99
C THR A 168 -1.40 12.13 6.10
N ASP A 169 -2.03 10.96 6.20
CA ASP A 169 -1.32 9.69 6.33
C ASP A 169 -0.56 9.34 5.04
N PHE A 170 -1.00 9.84 3.89
CA PHE A 170 -0.31 9.67 2.61
C PHE A 170 0.95 10.52 2.45
N MET A 171 1.25 11.42 3.38
CA MET A 171 2.49 12.21 3.39
C MET A 171 3.30 12.05 4.68
N SER A 172 2.81 11.25 5.62
CA SER A 172 3.44 11.05 6.91
C SER A 172 4.31 9.80 6.88
N VAL A 173 5.60 9.96 7.18
CA VAL A 173 6.54 8.85 7.35
C VAL A 173 6.15 8.03 8.58
N ARG A 174 6.34 6.70 8.52
CA ARG A 174 6.10 5.84 9.69
C ARG A 174 7.12 6.11 10.79
N GLN A 175 6.68 5.97 12.03
CA GLN A 175 7.49 6.26 13.21
C GLN A 175 8.18 4.99 13.72
N PRO A 176 9.42 5.07 14.23
CA PRO A 176 10.10 3.95 14.87
C PRO A 176 9.33 3.36 16.05
N GLY A 177 9.43 2.04 16.26
CA GLY A 177 8.88 1.34 17.42
C GLY A 177 7.35 1.32 17.49
N ARG A 178 6.66 1.77 16.43
CA ARG A 178 5.20 1.66 16.32
C ARG A 178 4.83 0.50 15.42
N LEU A 179 4.10 -0.46 16.00
CA LEU A 179 3.53 -1.58 15.25
C LEU A 179 2.69 -1.06 14.07
N PHE A 180 3.06 -1.46 12.86
CA PHE A 180 2.34 -1.14 11.64
C PHE A 180 1.93 -2.44 10.96
N VAL A 181 0.62 -2.64 10.81
CA VAL A 181 0.06 -3.93 10.40
C VAL A 181 -1.04 -3.78 9.36
N THR A 182 -1.15 -4.77 8.49
CA THR A 182 -2.30 -4.97 7.59
C THR A 182 -2.97 -6.30 7.92
N SER A 183 -4.24 -6.26 8.31
CA SER A 183 -5.04 -7.48 8.48
C SER A 183 -5.31 -8.12 7.11
N LEU A 184 -5.12 -9.44 7.00
CA LEU A 184 -5.36 -10.21 5.77
C LEU A 184 -6.86 -10.49 5.52
N ARG A 185 -7.67 -9.43 5.57
CA ARG A 185 -9.08 -9.42 5.17
C ARG A 185 -9.21 -8.94 3.72
N PRO A 186 -10.38 -9.09 3.06
CA PRO A 186 -10.55 -8.57 1.71
C PRO A 186 -10.05 -7.11 1.56
N PRO A 187 -9.21 -6.82 0.56
CA PRO A 187 -8.88 -7.69 -0.58
C PRO A 187 -7.71 -8.67 -0.36
N TYR A 188 -6.96 -8.58 0.74
CA TYR A 188 -5.71 -9.32 1.00
C TYR A 188 -5.87 -10.82 1.31
N HIS A 189 -7.09 -11.35 1.31
CA HIS A 189 -7.38 -12.71 1.74
C HIS A 189 -6.61 -13.80 0.97
N SER A 190 -6.29 -13.59 -0.32
CA SER A 190 -5.49 -14.52 -1.11
C SER A 190 -4.06 -14.71 -0.60
N VAL A 191 -3.54 -13.77 0.21
CA VAL A 191 -2.23 -13.88 0.86
C VAL A 191 -2.19 -15.02 1.87
N ILE A 192 -3.33 -15.36 2.50
CA ILE A 192 -3.42 -16.43 3.50
C ILE A 192 -2.92 -17.76 2.92
N GLU A 193 -3.49 -18.16 1.77
CA GLU A 193 -3.13 -19.42 1.11
C GLU A 193 -1.67 -19.42 0.62
N ARG A 194 -1.18 -18.27 0.14
CA ARG A 194 0.21 -18.11 -0.30
C ARG A 194 1.20 -18.34 0.84
N VAL A 195 0.93 -17.77 2.02
CA VAL A 195 1.79 -17.91 3.20
C VAL A 195 1.70 -19.31 3.77
N GLN A 196 0.50 -19.90 3.79
CA GLN A 196 0.30 -21.28 4.25
C GLN A 196 1.14 -22.29 3.44
N ARG A 197 1.36 -22.03 2.15
CA ARG A 197 2.14 -22.87 1.24
C ARG A 197 3.55 -22.37 0.97
N HIS A 198 3.97 -21.28 1.61
CA HIS A 198 5.28 -20.70 1.35
C HIS A 198 6.38 -21.65 1.84
N PRO A 199 7.40 -21.98 1.01
CA PRO A 199 8.43 -22.96 1.38
C PRO A 199 9.21 -22.53 2.64
N ASP A 200 9.48 -21.24 2.79
CA ASP A 200 10.21 -20.69 3.93
C ASP A 200 9.32 -20.25 5.11
N ALA A 201 8.02 -20.59 5.11
CA ALA A 201 7.16 -20.30 6.25
C ALA A 201 7.29 -21.36 7.35
N ALA A 202 7.66 -20.92 8.56
CA ALA A 202 7.73 -21.77 9.74
C ALA A 202 6.35 -21.91 10.41
N THR A 203 6.11 -23.04 11.07
CA THR A 203 4.96 -23.18 11.97
C THR A 203 5.30 -22.56 13.34
N GLU A 204 4.48 -21.62 13.80
CA GLU A 204 4.60 -20.97 15.10
C GLU A 204 3.24 -20.94 15.82
N ILE A 205 3.24 -20.93 17.15
CA ILE A 205 2.02 -20.76 17.96
C ILE A 205 1.77 -19.27 18.19
N PHE A 206 0.62 -18.77 17.76
CA PHE A 206 0.24 -17.38 17.97
C PHE A 206 0.03 -17.08 19.46
N SER A 207 0.59 -15.96 19.92
CA SER A 207 0.60 -15.57 21.35
C SER A 207 -0.31 -14.38 21.66
N GLY A 208 -1.28 -14.05 20.79
CA GLY A 208 -2.18 -12.91 21.02
C GLY A 208 -3.21 -13.16 22.12
N GLU A 209 -3.65 -12.08 22.78
CA GLU A 209 -4.52 -12.11 23.97
C GLU A 209 -5.80 -12.95 23.81
N HIS A 210 -6.47 -12.85 22.66
CA HIS A 210 -7.78 -13.48 22.45
C HIS A 210 -7.74 -14.76 21.61
N LEU A 211 -6.68 -14.96 20.82
CA LEU A 211 -6.55 -16.09 19.89
C LEU A 211 -5.27 -16.89 20.14
N GLY A 212 -4.72 -16.78 21.35
CA GLY A 212 -3.54 -17.52 21.76
C GLY A 212 -3.71 -19.03 21.56
N GLY A 213 -2.65 -19.68 21.12
CA GLY A 213 -2.66 -21.13 20.85
C GLY A 213 -3.10 -21.53 19.44
N VAL A 214 -3.48 -20.57 18.58
CA VAL A 214 -3.72 -20.84 17.16
C VAL A 214 -2.39 -21.14 16.48
N GLU A 215 -2.30 -22.27 15.78
CA GLU A 215 -1.14 -22.57 14.93
C GLU A 215 -1.12 -21.62 13.72
N THR A 216 0.03 -21.05 13.43
CA THR A 216 0.25 -20.11 12.32
C THR A 216 1.43 -20.51 11.47
N LYS A 217 1.32 -20.29 10.16
CA LYS A 217 2.43 -20.25 9.22
C LYS A 217 2.96 -18.83 9.16
N VAL A 218 4.26 -18.66 9.42
CA VAL A 218 4.93 -17.36 9.54
C VAL A 218 6.11 -17.31 8.57
N TYR A 219 6.02 -16.42 7.60
CA TYR A 219 7.11 -16.07 6.71
C TYR A 219 7.77 -14.77 7.20
N ARG A 220 9.10 -14.77 7.33
CA ARG A 220 9.88 -13.62 7.80
C ARG A 220 10.81 -13.18 6.67
N GLN A 221 10.58 -11.97 6.17
CA GLN A 221 11.41 -11.39 5.14
C GLN A 221 12.60 -10.65 5.75
N TYR A 222 13.73 -10.73 5.06
CA TYR A 222 14.95 -10.02 5.40
C TYR A 222 15.50 -9.32 4.15
N GLY A 223 16.22 -8.22 4.35
CA GLY A 223 17.00 -7.54 3.31
C GLY A 223 18.41 -7.28 3.79
N THR A 224 19.39 -7.26 2.89
CA THR A 224 20.80 -7.08 3.24
C THR A 224 21.30 -5.71 2.81
N VAL A 225 21.76 -4.89 3.77
CA VAL A 225 22.42 -3.60 3.50
C VAL A 225 23.85 -3.65 4.00
N SER A 226 24.82 -3.48 3.10
CA SER A 226 26.25 -3.48 3.44
C SER A 226 26.70 -4.72 4.24
N GLY A 227 26.16 -5.89 3.89
CA GLY A 227 26.45 -7.17 4.57
C GLY A 227 25.73 -7.37 5.90
N THR A 228 24.89 -6.42 6.34
CA THR A 228 24.06 -6.55 7.54
C THR A 228 22.64 -6.92 7.12
N GLU A 229 22.13 -8.01 7.70
CA GLU A 229 20.74 -8.42 7.52
C GLU A 229 19.80 -7.56 8.37
N ILE A 230 18.73 -7.08 7.75
CA ILE A 230 17.70 -6.24 8.36
C ILE A 230 16.37 -6.99 8.31
N PRO A 231 15.66 -7.14 9.44
CA PRO A 231 14.32 -7.71 9.43
C PRO A 231 13.35 -6.75 8.74
N MET A 232 12.63 -7.28 7.76
CA MET A 232 11.67 -6.55 6.95
C MET A 232 10.24 -6.94 7.37
N THR A 233 9.39 -7.27 6.40
CA THR A 233 8.00 -7.64 6.63
C THR A 233 7.89 -9.06 7.16
N VAL A 234 6.96 -9.29 8.09
CA VAL A 234 6.55 -10.61 8.55
C VAL A 234 5.12 -10.85 8.11
N VAL A 235 4.87 -11.96 7.43
CA VAL A 235 3.52 -12.35 7.02
C VAL A 235 3.12 -13.62 7.74
N SER A 236 1.99 -13.57 8.44
CA SER A 236 1.46 -14.71 9.20
C SER A 236 0.04 -15.05 8.76
N ALA A 237 -0.29 -16.34 8.80
CA ALA A 237 -1.62 -16.88 8.55
C ALA A 237 -1.88 -18.08 9.44
N ALA A 238 -3.09 -18.23 9.97
CA ALA A 238 -3.52 -19.42 10.70
C ALA A 238 -3.39 -20.65 9.79
N ALA A 239 -2.85 -21.74 10.33
CA ALA A 239 -2.70 -23.00 9.61
C ALA A 239 -4.06 -23.67 9.36
N ASP A 240 -4.97 -23.60 10.34
CA ASP A 240 -6.34 -24.08 10.24
C ASP A 240 -7.35 -22.92 10.36
N LEU A 241 -8.02 -22.61 9.25
CA LEU A 241 -9.05 -21.57 9.21
C LEU A 241 -10.33 -21.97 9.95
N SER A 242 -10.61 -23.27 10.10
CA SER A 242 -11.78 -23.77 10.83
C SER A 242 -11.58 -23.62 12.34
N ASP A 243 -10.41 -23.99 12.87
CA ASP A 243 -10.06 -23.71 14.28
C ASP A 243 -10.12 -22.20 14.58
N LEU A 244 -9.50 -21.39 13.74
CA LEU A 244 -9.56 -19.92 13.86
C LEU A 244 -11.01 -19.42 13.87
N HIS A 245 -11.85 -19.93 12.97
CA HIS A 245 -13.26 -19.55 12.89
C HIS A 245 -14.02 -19.91 14.18
N ASN A 246 -13.85 -21.13 14.68
CA ASN A 246 -14.51 -21.59 15.90
C ASN A 246 -14.11 -20.75 17.12
N ARG A 247 -12.82 -20.39 17.23
CA ARG A 247 -12.33 -19.50 18.29
C ARG A 247 -12.89 -18.09 18.17
N LEU A 248 -12.97 -17.55 16.96
CA LEU A 248 -13.60 -16.24 16.73
C LEU A 248 -15.09 -16.24 17.13
N TRP A 249 -15.81 -17.34 16.91
CA TRP A 249 -17.22 -17.48 17.30
C TRP A 249 -17.43 -17.66 18.80
N SER A 250 -16.44 -18.20 19.52
CA SER A 250 -16.51 -18.34 20.98
C SER A 250 -16.19 -17.04 21.72
N LEU A 251 -15.61 -16.04 21.05
CA LEU A 251 -15.41 -14.72 21.64
C LEU A 251 -16.77 -14.05 21.95
N PRO A 252 -16.88 -13.32 23.07
CA PRO A 252 -18.07 -12.53 23.38
C PRO A 252 -18.49 -11.71 22.18
N SER A 253 -19.76 -11.85 21.76
CA SER A 253 -20.26 -11.29 20.51
C SER A 253 -19.85 -9.82 20.33
N CYS A 254 -19.04 -9.56 19.30
CA CYS A 254 -18.62 -8.23 18.84
C CYS A 254 -19.79 -7.44 18.21
N ARG A 255 -20.97 -7.40 18.84
CA ARG A 255 -22.17 -6.73 18.34
C ARG A 255 -22.08 -5.20 18.45
N ASN A 256 -21.12 -4.68 19.22
CA ASN A 256 -20.84 -3.25 19.34
C ASN A 256 -19.44 -2.91 18.80
N ARG A 257 -19.34 -2.02 17.81
CA ARG A 257 -18.04 -1.54 17.25
C ARG A 257 -17.16 -0.76 18.24
N ARG A 258 -17.64 -0.50 19.46
CA ARG A 258 -16.87 0.04 20.58
C ARG A 258 -16.22 -1.04 21.45
N ASP A 259 -16.33 -2.29 21.03
CA ASP A 259 -15.78 -3.44 21.72
C ASP A 259 -14.23 -3.40 21.68
N PRO A 260 -13.57 -3.36 22.86
CA PRO A 260 -12.12 -3.46 22.98
C PRO A 260 -11.51 -4.63 22.19
N ILE A 261 -12.25 -5.74 22.04
CA ILE A 261 -11.82 -6.92 21.29
C ILE A 261 -11.62 -6.57 19.82
N ALA A 262 -12.54 -5.81 19.20
CA ALA A 262 -12.42 -5.44 17.79
C ALA A 262 -11.19 -4.53 17.52
N ALA A 263 -10.85 -3.66 18.48
CA ALA A 263 -9.67 -2.80 18.40
C ALA A 263 -8.38 -3.59 18.64
N SER A 264 -8.40 -4.57 19.56
CA SER A 264 -7.29 -5.51 19.79
C SER A 264 -7.03 -6.36 18.52
N MET A 265 -8.08 -6.95 17.97
CA MET A 265 -8.05 -7.77 16.76
C MET A 265 -7.63 -7.01 15.49
N ALA A 266 -7.77 -5.68 15.46
CA ALA A 266 -7.25 -4.87 14.36
C ALA A 266 -5.72 -4.72 14.40
N ARG A 267 -5.08 -4.96 15.56
CA ARG A 267 -3.65 -4.85 15.78
C ARG A 267 -2.95 -6.18 16.03
N SER A 268 -3.70 -7.22 16.43
CA SER A 268 -3.19 -8.54 16.77
C SER A 268 -4.16 -9.60 16.25
N HIS A 269 -3.81 -10.23 15.13
CA HIS A 269 -4.61 -11.27 14.49
C HIS A 269 -3.66 -12.32 13.87
N PRO A 270 -3.98 -13.64 13.89
CA PRO A 270 -3.15 -14.68 13.28
C PRO A 270 -2.85 -14.44 11.79
N ASN A 271 -3.86 -13.97 11.04
CA ASN A 271 -3.75 -13.57 9.64
C ASN A 271 -3.38 -12.08 9.50
N MET A 272 -2.10 -11.76 9.31
CA MET A 272 -1.61 -10.38 9.31
C MET A 272 -0.29 -10.22 8.54
N ILE A 273 -0.10 -9.04 7.95
CA ILE A 273 1.21 -8.53 7.54
C ILE A 273 1.67 -7.57 8.64
N THR A 274 2.79 -7.86 9.29
CA THR A 274 3.51 -6.94 10.16
C THR A 274 4.63 -6.33 9.34
N HIS A 275 4.52 -5.04 9.04
CA HIS A 275 5.48 -4.36 8.17
C HIS A 275 6.80 -4.09 8.91
N THR A 276 7.87 -3.92 8.12
CA THR A 276 9.21 -3.46 8.55
C THR A 276 9.13 -2.37 9.62
N ASP A 277 9.93 -2.42 10.70
CA ASP A 277 9.89 -1.37 11.73
C ASP A 277 10.31 -0.01 11.17
N GLY A 278 9.68 1.07 11.64
CA GLY A 278 10.06 2.45 11.30
C GLY A 278 11.52 2.79 11.63
N ALA A 279 12.14 2.09 12.59
CA ALA A 279 13.53 2.25 12.98
C ALA A 279 14.52 1.97 11.83
N TYR A 280 14.17 1.10 10.89
CA TYR A 280 15.03 0.76 9.75
C TYR A 280 14.85 1.70 8.56
N LEU A 281 13.88 2.63 8.59
CA LEU A 281 13.58 3.47 7.43
C LEU A 281 14.74 4.39 7.05
N GLN A 282 15.57 4.84 7.99
CA GLN A 282 16.70 5.70 7.67
C GLN A 282 17.75 4.96 6.82
N VAL A 283 18.21 3.80 7.30
CA VAL A 283 19.20 2.97 6.57
C VAL A 283 18.64 2.49 5.23
N ILE A 284 17.35 2.14 5.16
CA ILE A 284 16.72 1.73 3.90
C ILE A 284 16.62 2.89 2.92
N LYS A 285 16.31 4.11 3.38
CA LYS A 285 16.28 5.30 2.50
C LYS A 285 17.66 5.60 1.91
N GLU A 286 18.71 5.52 2.71
CA GLU A 286 20.09 5.67 2.24
C GLU A 286 20.46 4.59 1.21
N HIS A 287 20.03 3.34 1.45
CA HIS A 287 20.19 2.27 0.48
C HIS A 287 19.43 2.52 -0.84
N LEU A 288 18.19 3.01 -0.75
CA LEU A 288 17.39 3.39 -1.92
C LEU A 288 18.01 4.56 -2.70
N GLU A 289 18.66 5.52 -2.03
CA GLU A 289 19.42 6.58 -2.70
C GLU A 289 20.62 6.01 -3.48
N ALA A 290 21.36 5.07 -2.88
CA ALA A 290 22.47 4.41 -3.54
C ALA A 290 22.01 3.57 -4.74
N LEU A 291 20.91 2.82 -4.60
CA LEU A 291 20.30 2.07 -5.71
C LEU A 291 19.80 3.00 -6.81
N TYR A 292 19.13 4.10 -6.45
CA TYR A 292 18.64 5.07 -7.42
C TYR A 292 19.78 5.71 -8.22
N THR A 293 20.86 6.12 -7.55
CA THR A 293 22.04 6.71 -8.18
C THR A 293 22.65 5.74 -9.21
N GLN A 294 22.74 4.45 -8.87
CA GLN A 294 23.15 3.42 -9.82
C GLN A 294 22.13 3.28 -10.96
N ALA A 295 20.84 3.19 -10.63
CA ALA A 295 19.77 2.95 -11.57
C ALA A 295 19.56 4.06 -12.59
N ILE A 296 20.05 5.28 -12.36
CA ILE A 296 19.97 6.40 -13.33
C ILE A 296 21.25 6.60 -14.14
N ASN A 297 22.22 5.69 -14.03
CA ASN A 297 23.48 5.78 -14.75
C ASN A 297 23.26 5.54 -16.26
N PRO A 298 23.63 6.48 -17.16
CA PRO A 298 23.40 6.36 -18.61
C PRO A 298 24.01 5.15 -19.34
N PRO A 299 25.16 4.58 -18.94
CA PRO A 299 25.78 3.45 -19.64
C PRO A 299 25.11 2.09 -19.44
N LEU A 300 24.07 1.99 -18.60
CA LEU A 300 23.43 0.71 -18.31
C LEU A 300 22.72 0.16 -19.55
N ASN A 301 22.88 -1.16 -19.79
CA ASN A 301 22.01 -1.85 -20.73
C ASN A 301 20.63 -2.12 -20.10
N GLN A 302 19.65 -2.53 -20.92
CA GLN A 302 18.27 -2.74 -20.47
C GLN A 302 18.15 -3.78 -19.35
N HIS A 303 18.95 -4.84 -19.38
CA HIS A 303 18.93 -5.89 -18.35
C HIS A 303 19.45 -5.34 -17.01
N GLU A 304 20.63 -4.71 -17.02
CA GLU A 304 21.22 -4.09 -15.81
C GLU A 304 20.30 -3.03 -15.20
N ALA A 305 19.69 -2.20 -16.05
CA ALA A 305 18.71 -1.20 -15.62
C ALA A 305 17.50 -1.88 -14.96
N LEU A 306 16.92 -2.93 -15.58
CA LEU A 306 15.78 -3.65 -15.03
C LEU A 306 16.09 -4.33 -13.69
N GLU A 307 17.28 -4.90 -13.52
CA GLU A 307 17.72 -5.46 -12.24
C GLU A 307 17.72 -4.39 -11.15
N LEU A 308 18.37 -3.24 -11.39
CA LEU A 308 18.40 -2.13 -10.42
C LEU A 308 17.00 -1.56 -10.13
N ILE A 309 16.16 -1.42 -11.16
CA ILE A 309 14.77 -0.98 -11.02
C ILE A 309 13.97 -1.94 -10.14
N SER A 310 14.15 -3.25 -10.33
CA SER A 310 13.46 -4.27 -9.54
C SER A 310 13.90 -4.25 -8.07
N ARG A 311 15.20 -4.04 -7.78
CA ARG A 311 15.72 -3.83 -6.42
C ARG A 311 15.12 -2.59 -5.76
N VAL A 312 15.08 -1.46 -6.48
CA VAL A 312 14.42 -0.23 -5.99
C VAL A 312 12.95 -0.49 -5.66
N HIS A 313 12.22 -1.21 -6.51
CA HIS A 313 10.83 -1.54 -6.27
C HIS A 313 10.68 -2.44 -5.04
N TRP A 314 11.48 -3.50 -4.92
CA TRP A 314 11.45 -4.42 -3.79
C TRP A 314 11.68 -3.70 -2.47
N TRP A 315 12.79 -2.96 -2.35
CA TRP A 315 13.14 -2.22 -1.14
C TRP A 315 12.06 -1.20 -0.76
N ALA A 316 11.57 -0.41 -1.73
CA ALA A 316 10.56 0.61 -1.46
C ALA A 316 9.19 0.01 -1.09
N ALA A 317 8.82 -1.13 -1.67
CA ALA A 317 7.58 -1.83 -1.34
C ALA A 317 7.65 -2.48 0.05
N CYS A 318 8.69 -3.27 0.31
CA CYS A 318 8.87 -4.02 1.56
C CYS A 318 9.12 -3.10 2.77
N ALA A 319 9.79 -1.95 2.57
CA ALA A 319 9.99 -0.97 3.64
C ALA A 319 8.71 -0.21 4.01
N ALA A 320 7.77 -0.08 3.07
CA ALA A 320 6.54 0.70 3.18
C ALA A 320 6.75 2.06 3.91
N PRO A 321 7.55 3.01 3.40
CA PRO A 321 8.07 4.14 4.19
C PRO A 321 7.03 5.06 4.83
N ASP A 322 5.88 5.23 4.19
CA ASP A 322 4.81 6.11 4.64
C ASP A 322 3.65 5.35 5.27
N GLN A 323 2.89 6.03 6.13
CA GLN A 323 1.71 5.45 6.79
C GLN A 323 0.64 5.01 5.79
N ARG A 324 0.61 5.60 4.58
CA ARG A 324 -0.30 5.18 3.52
C ARG A 324 0.25 5.40 2.12
N GLY A 325 -0.07 4.46 1.23
CA GLY A 325 0.14 4.59 -0.20
C GLY A 325 1.54 4.23 -0.71
N SER A 326 2.40 3.63 0.12
CA SER A 326 3.77 3.23 -0.24
C SER A 326 3.83 2.33 -1.47
N ALA A 327 2.93 1.34 -1.61
CA ALA A 327 2.87 0.46 -2.78
C ALA A 327 2.73 1.25 -4.11
N ALA A 328 1.81 2.20 -4.17
CA ALA A 328 1.61 3.03 -5.36
C ALA A 328 2.81 3.92 -5.65
N LYS A 329 3.53 4.38 -4.62
CA LYS A 329 4.72 5.22 -4.78
C LYS A 329 5.94 4.40 -5.21
N ALA A 330 6.09 3.18 -4.71
CA ALA A 330 7.15 2.24 -5.11
C ALA A 330 7.02 1.87 -6.59
N GLU A 331 5.83 1.47 -7.04
CA GLU A 331 5.61 1.20 -8.47
C GLU A 331 5.80 2.47 -9.31
N PHE A 332 5.42 3.65 -8.79
CA PHE A 332 5.59 4.92 -9.51
C PHE A 332 7.07 5.19 -9.74
N ALA A 333 7.88 5.06 -8.68
CA ALA A 333 9.32 5.25 -8.76
C ALA A 333 9.96 4.27 -9.76
N ALA A 334 9.65 2.97 -9.64
CA ALA A 334 10.18 1.94 -10.53
C ALA A 334 9.85 2.22 -12.01
N ARG A 335 8.59 2.57 -12.31
CA ARG A 335 8.16 2.90 -13.68
C ARG A 335 8.76 4.21 -14.19
N SER A 336 8.96 5.20 -13.32
CA SER A 336 9.62 6.45 -13.69
C SER A 336 11.08 6.25 -14.04
N ILE A 337 11.81 5.41 -13.29
CA ILE A 337 13.21 5.08 -13.60
C ILE A 337 13.27 4.28 -14.90
N ALA A 338 12.43 3.25 -15.07
CA ALA A 338 12.35 2.49 -16.33
C ALA A 338 12.08 3.40 -17.53
N SER A 339 11.06 4.26 -17.43
CA SER A 339 10.72 5.17 -18.51
C SER A 339 11.79 6.24 -18.75
N ALA A 340 12.67 6.54 -17.80
CA ALA A 340 13.80 7.44 -18.02
C ALA A 340 14.86 6.78 -18.93
N HIS A 341 15.01 5.46 -18.83
CA HIS A 341 15.80 4.62 -19.76
C HIS A 341 15.12 4.35 -21.10
N GLY A 342 13.92 4.88 -21.32
CA GLY A 342 13.12 4.55 -22.49
C GLY A 342 12.48 3.16 -22.44
N ILE A 343 12.54 2.47 -21.29
CA ILE A 343 11.94 1.16 -21.10
C ILE A 343 10.45 1.35 -20.78
N GLU A 344 9.59 0.69 -21.54
CA GLU A 344 8.16 0.63 -21.28
C GLU A 344 7.79 -0.66 -20.56
N LEU A 345 7.49 -0.53 -19.27
CA LEU A 345 6.94 -1.62 -18.46
C LEU A 345 5.45 -1.78 -18.75
N PRO A 346 4.97 -2.95 -19.21
CA PRO A 346 3.54 -3.24 -19.30
C PRO A 346 2.87 -3.26 -17.92
N PRO A 347 1.54 -3.44 -17.84
CA PRO A 347 0.87 -3.72 -16.57
C PRO A 347 1.38 -5.02 -15.97
N PHE A 348 1.38 -5.10 -14.64
CA PHE A 348 1.49 -6.40 -13.95
C PHE A 348 0.35 -7.31 -14.36
N LYS A 349 0.59 -8.63 -14.44
CA LYS A 349 -0.42 -9.64 -14.82
C LYS A 349 -1.66 -9.56 -13.93
N HIS A 350 -2.80 -10.05 -14.43
CA HIS A 350 -3.93 -10.36 -13.55
C HIS A 350 -3.47 -11.32 -12.45
N GLY A 351 -3.89 -11.08 -11.20
CA GLY A 351 -3.49 -11.89 -10.04
C GLY A 351 -2.20 -11.43 -9.38
N VAL A 352 -1.42 -10.58 -10.04
CA VAL A 352 -0.14 -10.09 -9.54
C VAL A 352 -0.32 -8.71 -8.89
N VAL A 353 0.04 -8.62 -7.62
CA VAL A 353 0.03 -7.37 -6.83
C VAL A 353 1.48 -7.12 -6.38
N PRO A 354 2.20 -6.16 -7.01
CA PRO A 354 3.66 -6.15 -6.97
C PRO A 354 4.27 -5.96 -5.59
N ASP A 355 3.63 -5.18 -4.72
CA ASP A 355 4.07 -5.01 -3.33
C ASP A 355 3.90 -6.29 -2.51
N ILE A 356 2.85 -7.07 -2.79
CA ILE A 356 2.63 -8.38 -2.16
C ILE A 356 3.61 -9.42 -2.71
N GLU A 357 3.88 -9.40 -4.02
CA GLU A 357 4.93 -10.25 -4.59
C GLU A 357 6.28 -9.95 -3.94
N ALA A 358 6.63 -8.68 -3.81
CA ALA A 358 7.85 -8.25 -3.15
C ALA A 358 7.90 -8.74 -1.70
N MET A 359 6.83 -8.57 -0.92
CA MET A 359 6.75 -8.98 0.50
C MET A 359 6.75 -10.50 0.72
N LEU A 360 6.60 -11.31 -0.32
CA LEU A 360 6.49 -12.78 -0.26
C LEU A 360 7.63 -13.48 -1.01
N CYS A 361 8.77 -12.82 -1.18
CA CYS A 361 10.00 -13.44 -1.67
C CYS A 361 11.24 -12.65 -1.21
N SER A 362 12.42 -13.22 -1.40
CA SER A 362 13.70 -12.52 -1.23
C SER A 362 13.91 -11.45 -2.32
N GLU A 363 14.89 -10.56 -2.10
CA GLU A 363 15.25 -9.55 -3.11
C GLU A 363 15.72 -10.23 -4.41
N GLU A 364 16.57 -11.24 -4.32
CA GLU A 364 17.14 -11.97 -5.45
C GLU A 364 16.06 -12.69 -6.26
N GLU A 365 15.13 -13.36 -5.59
CA GLU A 365 13.98 -14.00 -6.25
C GLU A 365 13.12 -12.96 -6.95
N PHE A 366 12.80 -11.84 -6.28
CA PHE A 366 12.03 -10.76 -6.87
C PHE A 366 12.68 -10.20 -8.13
N VAL A 367 13.99 -9.93 -8.09
CA VAL A 367 14.77 -9.45 -9.23
C VAL A 367 14.69 -10.43 -10.41
N SER A 368 14.93 -11.72 -10.14
CA SER A 368 14.93 -12.76 -11.18
C SER A 368 13.55 -12.95 -11.84
N GLN A 369 12.47 -12.83 -11.07
CA GLN A 369 11.11 -13.00 -11.58
C GLN A 369 10.50 -11.71 -12.13
N TYR A 370 11.08 -10.54 -11.83
CA TYR A 370 10.49 -9.24 -12.13
C TYR A 370 10.02 -9.08 -13.59
N PRO A 371 10.81 -9.45 -14.61
CA PRO A 371 10.36 -9.36 -16.01
C PRO A 371 9.14 -10.23 -16.32
N ASN A 372 8.94 -11.32 -15.56
CA ASN A 372 7.85 -12.28 -15.73
C ASN A 372 6.57 -11.88 -14.98
N LEU A 373 6.60 -10.83 -14.16
CA LEU A 373 5.43 -10.33 -13.43
C LEU A 373 4.49 -9.49 -14.32
N PHE A 374 4.95 -9.08 -15.50
CA PHE A 374 4.20 -8.24 -16.44
C PHE A 374 3.41 -9.04 -17.48
N GLU A 375 2.33 -8.47 -18.03
CA GLU A 375 1.50 -9.10 -19.07
C GLU A 375 2.29 -9.57 -20.31
N ARG A 376 3.43 -8.93 -20.56
CA ARG A 376 4.41 -9.28 -21.60
C ARG A 376 5.77 -8.71 -21.20
N SER A 377 6.83 -9.09 -21.92
CA SER A 377 8.18 -8.59 -21.66
C SER A 377 8.24 -7.06 -21.74
N PRO A 378 9.00 -6.40 -20.84
CA PRO A 378 9.39 -5.00 -20.99
C PRO A 378 9.98 -4.70 -22.36
N LEU A 379 9.61 -3.54 -22.94
CA LEU A 379 10.12 -3.08 -24.24
C LEU A 379 11.15 -1.99 -24.07
#